data_AF-A0A9D8ACC0-F1
#
_entry.id   AF-A0A9D8ACC0-F1
#
_cell.length_a   1.000
_cell.length_b   1.000
_cell.length_c   1.000
_cell.angle_alpha   90.00
_cell.angle_beta   90.00
_cell.angle_gamma   90.00
#
_symmetry.space_group_name_H-M   'P 1'
#
loop_
_entity.id
_entity.type
_entity.pdbx_description
1 polymer ?
#
loop_
_entity_poly.entity_id
_entity_poly.type
_entity_poly.pdbx_seq_one_letter_code
_entity_poly.pdbx_strand_id
1 'polypeptide(L)'
;MKKLKKLPVFKTEEDERLFWETHDSTDYVDWDKSEPVIFSHLKPTTKTISLRLPEYMLENLRAIANKRDIPYQSLLKLFLKERIDKETEIIRHSNSRST
;
A
#
# COMPACT_ATOMS: atom_id res chain seq x y z
N MET A 1 10.19 -29.57 9.08
CA MET A 1 10.45 -28.39 9.94
C MET A 1 11.82 -27.82 9.58
N LYS A 2 11.86 -26.64 8.96
CA LYS A 2 13.11 -25.97 8.56
C LYS A 2 13.81 -25.49 9.85
N LYS A 3 15.10 -25.76 10.01
CA LYS A 3 15.87 -25.25 11.17
C LYS A 3 16.20 -23.78 10.90
N LEU A 4 15.59 -22.87 11.66
CA LEU A 4 15.84 -21.44 11.55
C LEU A 4 17.23 -21.08 12.09
N LYS A 5 17.92 -20.16 11.41
CA LYS A 5 19.19 -19.59 11.86
C LYS A 5 18.95 -18.65 13.04
N LYS A 6 19.94 -18.51 13.93
CA LYS A 6 19.84 -17.58 15.07
C LYS A 6 19.82 -16.14 14.54
N LEU A 7 18.88 -15.34 15.04
CA LEU A 7 18.80 -13.91 14.77
C LEU A 7 20.04 -13.19 15.32
N PRO A 8 20.71 -12.32 14.55
CA PRO A 8 21.78 -11.48 15.07
C PRO A 8 21.23 -10.43 16.05
N VAL A 9 22.06 -9.97 16.99
CA VAL A 9 21.72 -8.84 17.86
C VAL A 9 22.26 -7.56 17.21
N PHE A 10 21.37 -6.70 16.75
CA PHE A 10 21.73 -5.42 16.14
C PHE A 10 21.81 -4.31 17.20
N LYS A 11 22.74 -3.36 17.00
CA LYS A 11 22.90 -2.19 17.88
C LYS A 11 22.14 -0.97 17.37
N THR A 12 21.91 -0.88 16.05
CA THR A 12 21.23 0.24 15.40
C THR A 12 20.25 -0.28 14.35
N GLU A 13 19.24 0.53 14.03
CA GLU A 13 18.25 0.22 12.98
C GLU A 13 18.89 0.18 11.58
N GLU A 14 19.92 1.00 11.35
CA GLU A 14 20.65 1.07 10.08
C GLU A 14 21.40 -0.24 9.81
N ASP A 15 22.07 -0.80 10.83
CA ASP A 15 22.76 -2.09 10.73
C ASP A 15 21.79 -3.24 10.44
N GLU A 16 20.62 -3.20 11.07
CA GLU A 16 19.55 -4.19 10.83
C GLU A 16 19.04 -4.10 9.39
N ARG A 17 18.80 -2.89 8.88
CA ARG A 17 18.32 -2.68 7.50
C ARG A 17 19.30 -3.21 6.47
N LEU A 18 20.60 -2.91 6.62
CA LEU A 18 21.66 -3.38 5.72
C LEU A 18 21.78 -4.92 5.75
N PHE A 19 21.58 -5.53 6.92
CA PHE A 19 21.56 -6.98 7.05
C PHE A 19 20.39 -7.60 6.28
N TRP A 20 19.17 -7.06 6.44
CA TRP A 20 17.98 -7.58 5.76
C TRP A 20 17.94 -7.29 4.26
N GLU A 21 18.65 -6.27 3.78
CA GLU A 21 18.81 -6.02 2.35
C GLU A 21 19.62 -7.12 1.66
N THR A 22 20.51 -7.78 2.39
CA THR A 22 21.45 -8.79 1.85
C THR A 22 21.08 -10.22 2.20
N HIS A 23 20.19 -10.45 3.19
CA HIS A 23 19.86 -11.77 3.70
C HIS A 23 18.37 -12.09 3.54
N ASP A 24 18.07 -13.34 3.16
CA ASP A 24 16.69 -13.83 3.05
C ASP A 24 16.07 -14.06 4.44
N SER A 25 14.99 -13.32 4.73
CA SER A 25 14.23 -13.39 5.98
C SER A 25 13.60 -14.76 6.27
N THR A 26 13.35 -15.59 5.25
CA THR A 26 12.72 -16.92 5.42
C THR A 26 13.63 -17.94 6.11
N ASP A 27 14.93 -17.65 6.21
CA ASP A 27 15.89 -18.48 6.92
C ASP A 27 15.99 -18.16 8.43
N TYR A 28 15.45 -17.02 8.85
CA TYR A 28 15.57 -16.50 10.22
C TYR A 28 14.22 -16.38 10.93
N VAL A 29 13.12 -16.14 10.19
CA VAL A 29 11.79 -15.86 10.74
C VAL A 29 10.79 -16.97 10.37
N ASP A 30 10.03 -17.43 11.37
CA ASP A 30 8.94 -18.38 11.19
C ASP A 30 7.65 -17.66 10.73
N TRP A 31 7.51 -17.49 9.41
CA TRP A 31 6.36 -16.80 8.82
C TRP A 31 5.02 -17.52 9.06
N ASP A 32 5.02 -18.81 9.38
CA ASP A 32 3.81 -19.59 9.70
C ASP A 32 3.13 -19.10 10.99
N LYS A 33 3.91 -18.47 11.89
CA LYS A 33 3.42 -17.86 13.13
C LYS A 33 3.16 -16.36 13.04
N SER A 34 3.25 -15.79 11.84
CA SER A 34 3.03 -14.35 11.67
C SER A 34 1.55 -13.99 11.88
N GLU A 35 1.31 -12.87 12.57
CA GLU A 35 -0.03 -12.33 12.78
C GLU A 35 -0.23 -11.04 11.97
N PRO A 36 -1.44 -10.81 11.43
CA PRO A 36 -1.75 -9.57 10.74
C PRO A 36 -1.78 -8.41 11.74
N VAL A 37 -0.79 -7.53 11.66
CA VAL A 37 -0.71 -6.31 12.49
C VAL A 37 -1.19 -5.08 11.73
N ILE A 38 -1.95 -4.23 12.41
CA ILE A 38 -2.44 -2.95 11.88
C ILE A 38 -1.53 -1.83 12.38
N PHE A 39 -0.78 -1.21 11.48
CA PHE A 39 0.08 -0.09 11.81
C PHE A 39 -0.69 1.24 11.85
N SER A 40 -1.43 1.47 12.93
CA SER A 40 -2.29 2.66 13.10
C SER A 40 -1.55 4.00 13.08
N HIS A 41 -0.24 4.02 13.38
CA HIS A 41 0.56 5.24 13.51
C HIS A 41 1.46 5.56 12.32
N LEU A 42 1.49 4.72 11.28
CA LEU A 42 2.27 5.03 10.07
C LEU A 42 1.52 6.08 9.25
N LYS A 43 2.11 7.26 9.10
CA LYS A 43 1.56 8.30 8.22
C LYS A 43 1.69 7.81 6.77
N PRO A 44 0.58 7.70 6.01
CA PRO A 44 0.67 7.39 4.59
C PRO A 44 1.51 8.46 3.90
N THR A 45 2.54 8.05 3.16
CA THR A 45 3.37 8.97 2.41
C THR A 45 2.56 9.56 1.25
N THR A 46 2.49 10.89 1.15
CA THR A 46 1.79 11.58 0.07
C THR A 46 2.80 12.13 -0.94
N LYS A 47 2.65 11.77 -2.21
CA LYS A 47 3.45 12.33 -3.30
C LYS A 47 2.61 13.31 -4.11
N THR A 48 3.08 14.55 -4.24
CA THR A 48 2.45 15.55 -5.10
C THR A 48 2.72 15.21 -6.56
N ILE A 49 1.65 15.17 -7.37
CA ILE A 49 1.73 15.02 -8.81
C ILE A 49 1.00 16.18 -9.50
N SER A 50 1.51 16.61 -10.64
CA SER A 50 0.83 17.59 -11.51
C SER A 50 0.09 16.82 -12.60
N LEU A 51 -1.24 16.89 -12.61
CA LEU A 51 -2.11 16.25 -13.60
C LEU A 51 -2.94 17.31 -14.32
N ARG A 52 -3.03 17.20 -15.65
CA ARG A 52 -3.93 18.04 -16.45
C ARG A 52 -5.29 17.34 -16.58
N LEU A 53 -6.35 18.05 -16.21
CA LEU A 53 -7.72 17.60 -16.34
C LEU A 53 -8.52 18.60 -17.19
N PRO A 54 -9.50 18.15 -18.00
CA PRO A 54 -10.45 19.04 -18.64
C PRO A 54 -11.26 19.85 -17.62
N GLU A 55 -11.54 21.11 -17.94
CA GLU A 55 -12.24 22.05 -17.04
C GLU A 55 -13.63 21.54 -16.64
N TYR A 56 -14.41 21.04 -17.60
CA TYR A 56 -15.75 20.51 -17.34
C TYR A 56 -15.75 19.35 -16.34
N MET A 57 -14.69 18.53 -16.31
CA MET A 57 -14.58 17.44 -15.35
C MET A 57 -14.32 17.95 -13.93
N LEU A 58 -13.51 19.00 -13.80
CA LEU A 58 -13.20 19.60 -12.50
C LEU A 58 -14.45 20.25 -11.88
N GLU A 59 -15.22 20.96 -12.70
CA GLU A 59 -16.49 21.57 -12.28
C GLU A 59 -17.52 20.53 -11.84
N ASN A 60 -17.68 19.45 -12.64
CA ASN A 60 -18.56 18.35 -12.27
C ASN A 60 -18.13 17.67 -10.96
N LEU A 61 -16.81 17.45 -10.77
CA LEU A 61 -16.28 16.85 -9.55
C LEU A 61 -16.55 17.75 -8.34
N ARG A 62 -16.37 19.07 -8.48
CA ARG A 62 -16.65 20.05 -7.42
C ARG A 62 -18.13 20.07 -7.06
N ALA A 63 -19.03 20.03 -8.06
CA ALA A 63 -20.47 19.98 -7.83
C ALA A 63 -20.89 18.72 -7.06
N ILE A 64 -20.35 17.55 -7.42
CA ILE A 64 -20.63 16.29 -6.72
C ILE A 64 -20.06 16.32 -5.29
N ALA A 65 -18.86 16.86 -5.12
CA ALA A 65 -18.20 16.95 -3.82
C ALA A 65 -18.99 17.84 -2.84
N ASN A 66 -19.45 19.01 -3.30
CA ASN A 66 -20.29 19.91 -2.52
C ASN A 66 -21.62 19.25 -2.12
N LYS A 67 -22.26 18.49 -3.02
CA LYS A 67 -23.49 17.74 -2.69
C LYS A 67 -23.29 16.68 -1.60
N ARG A 68 -22.06 16.17 -1.46
CA ARG A 68 -21.67 15.16 -0.46
C ARG A 68 -20.99 15.78 0.77
N ASP A 69 -20.92 17.11 0.84
CA ASP A 69 -20.26 17.87 1.89
C ASP A 69 -18.79 17.45 2.14
N ILE A 70 -18.06 17.20 1.05
CA ILE A 70 -16.64 16.82 1.09
C ILE A 70 -15.81 17.66 0.12
N PRO A 71 -14.50 17.89 0.40
CA PRO A 71 -13.61 18.54 -0.55
C PRO A 71 -13.47 17.72 -1.85
N TYR A 72 -13.44 18.39 -3.00
CA TYR A 72 -13.30 17.72 -4.31
C TYR A 72 -12.03 16.87 -4.42
N GLN A 73 -10.94 17.29 -3.76
CA GLN A 73 -9.68 16.54 -3.71
C GLN A 73 -9.83 15.22 -2.94
N SER A 74 -10.63 15.22 -1.87
CA SER A 74 -10.95 14.02 -1.10
C SER A 74 -11.83 13.08 -1.91
N LEU A 75 -12.83 13.61 -2.62
CA LEU A 75 -13.66 12.83 -3.55
C LEU A 75 -12.82 12.20 -4.66
N LEU A 76 -11.87 12.95 -5.24
CA LEU A 76 -10.96 12.44 -6.26
C LEU A 76 -10.15 11.24 -5.75
N LYS A 77 -9.58 11.36 -4.54
CA LYS A 77 -8.82 10.27 -3.91
C LYS A 77 -9.67 9.03 -3.68
N LEU A 78 -10.93 9.22 -3.25
CA LEU A 78 -11.86 8.11 -3.04
C LEU A 78 -12.15 7.37 -4.36
N PHE A 79 -12.47 8.10 -5.42
CA PHE A 79 -12.74 7.50 -6.74
C PHE A 79 -11.51 6.80 -7.32
N LEU A 80 -10.32 7.40 -7.21
CA LEU A 80 -9.09 6.77 -7.67
C LEU A 80 -8.82 5.48 -6.90
N LYS A 81 -8.97 5.49 -5.57
CA LYS A 81 -8.81 4.31 -4.74
C LYS A 81 -9.79 3.20 -5.16
N GLU A 82 -11.07 3.52 -5.26
CA GLU A 82 -12.10 2.55 -5.64
C GLU A 82 -11.81 1.92 -7.02
N ARG A 83 -11.32 2.70 -7.99
CA ARG A 83 -10.97 2.19 -9.31
C ARG A 83 -9.72 1.30 -9.28
N ILE A 84 -8.71 1.66 -8.48
CA ILE A 84 -7.50 0.85 -8.29
C ILE A 84 -7.84 -0.48 -7.62
N ASP A 85 -8.64 -0.45 -6.54
CA ASP A 85 -9.04 -1.65 -5.80
C ASP A 85 -9.78 -2.61 -6.74
N LYS A 86 -10.74 -2.11 -7.53
CA LYS A 86 -11.45 -2.90 -8.55
C LYS A 86 -10.50 -3.52 -9.60
N GLU A 87 -9.56 -2.74 -10.13
CA GLU A 87 -8.64 -3.23 -11.17
C GLU A 87 -7.64 -4.26 -10.62
N THR A 88 -7.14 -4.04 -9.40
CA THR A 88 -6.24 -4.99 -8.73
C THR A 88 -6.93 -6.30 -8.37
N GLU A 89 -8.20 -6.25 -7.95
CA GLU A 89 -9.02 -7.45 -7.77
C GLU A 89 -9.21 -8.22 -9.08
N ILE A 90 -9.51 -7.53 -10.19
CA ILE A 90 -9.65 -8.16 -11.51
C ILE A 90 -8.34 -8.88 -11.90
N ILE A 91 -7.20 -8.22 -11.73
CA ILE A 91 -5.87 -8.79 -12.06
C ILE A 91 -5.55 -10.02 -11.19
N ARG A 92 -5.89 -9.99 -9.90
CA ARG A 92 -5.71 -11.15 -9.01
C ARG A 92 -6.54 -12.35 -9.47
N HIS A 93 -7.79 -12.11 -9.87
CA HIS A 93 -8.68 -13.17 -10.37
C HIS A 93 -8.24 -13.71 -11.73
N SER A 94 -7.69 -12.89 -12.63
CA SER A 94 -7.18 -13.36 -13.93
C SER A 94 -5.95 -14.25 -13.78
N ASN A 95 -5.01 -13.90 -12.90
CA ASN A 95 -3.78 -14.67 -12.69
C ASN A 95 -4.04 -16.04 -12.02
N SER A 96 -5.11 -16.17 -11.23
CA SER A 96 -5.50 -17.42 -10.58
C SER A 96 -6.13 -18.47 -11.52
N ARG A 97 -6.52 -18.07 -12.74
CA ARG A 97 -7.09 -18.99 -13.76
C ARG A 97 -6.06 -19.46 -14.78
N SER A 98 -4.83 -18.97 -14.70
CA SER A 98 -3.74 -19.26 -15.65
C SER A 98 -2.64 -20.17 -15.09
N THR A 99 -2.90 -20.84 -13.98
CA THR A 99 -2.08 -21.92 -13.39
C THR A 99 -2.94 -23.15 -13.18
#